data_AF-A0A8V8TMZ4-F1
#
_entry.id   AF-A0A8V8TMZ4-F1
#
_cell.length_a   1.000
_cell.length_b   1.000
_cell.length_c   1.000
_cell.angle_alpha   90.00
_cell.angle_beta   90.00
_cell.angle_gamma   90.00
#
_symmetry.space_group_name_H-M   'P 1'
#
loop_
_entity.id
_entity.type
_entity.pdbx_description
1 polymer ?
#
loop_
_entity_poly.entity_id
_entity_poly.type
_entity_poly.pdbx_seq_one_letter_code
_entity_poly.pdbx_strand_id
1 'polypeptide(L)' 'MEELEQGLLMQPWAWLQLAENSLLAKVFITKQGYALLVSDLQQVWHEQVDTSVVSQRAKLSSVIWIISFAHC' A
#
# COMPACT_ATOMS: atom_id res chain seq x y z
N MET A 1 -0.92 15.44 -6.18
CA MET A 1 -1.82 14.27 -5.97
C MET A 1 -2.10 13.57 -7.30
N GLU A 2 -2.51 14.28 -8.36
CA GLU A 2 -2.69 13.69 -9.71
C GLU A 2 -1.42 13.05 -10.29
N GLU A 3 -0.22 13.57 -10.01
CA GLU A 3 1.04 12.97 -10.48
C GLU A 3 1.25 11.54 -9.95
N LEU A 4 0.76 11.22 -8.75
CA LEU A 4 0.85 9.88 -8.17
C LEU A 4 -0.05 8.90 -8.92
N GLU A 5 -1.29 9.32 -9.22
CA GLU A 5 -2.23 8.50 -9.99
C GLU A 5 -1.77 8.34 -11.44
N GLN A 6 -1.27 9.41 -12.08
CA GLN A 6 -0.72 9.34 -13.43
C GLN A 6 0.50 8.43 -13.50
N GLY A 7 1.42 8.52 -12.54
CA GLY A 7 2.54 7.60 -12.43
C GLY A 7 2.08 6.15 -12.23
N LEU A 8 1.06 5.93 -11.40
CA LEU A 8 0.45 4.61 -11.16
C LEU A 8 -0.26 4.03 -12.41
N LEU A 9 -0.82 4.86 -13.28
CA LEU A 9 -1.40 4.42 -14.55
C LEU A 9 -0.33 3.93 -15.52
N MET A 10 0.88 4.49 -15.45
CA MET A 10 2.02 4.09 -16.29
C MET A 10 2.75 2.84 -15.74
N GLN A 11 2.48 2.43 -14.50
CA GLN A 11 3.10 1.24 -13.92
C GLN A 11 2.43 -0.05 -14.41
N PRO A 12 3.23 -1.07 -14.78
CA PRO A 12 2.68 -2.37 -15.15
C PRO A 12 2.04 -3.05 -13.93
N TRP A 13 1.08 -3.92 -14.20
CA TRP A 13 0.56 -4.84 -13.19
C TRP A 13 1.58 -5.93 -12.91
N ALA A 14 2.00 -6.04 -11.65
CA ALA A 14 2.84 -7.10 -11.17
C ALA A 14 1.98 -8.17 -10.47
N TRP A 15 2.34 -9.43 -10.65
CA TRP A 15 1.76 -10.53 -9.90
C TRP A 15 2.45 -10.62 -8.54
N LEU A 16 1.66 -10.57 -7.48
CA LEU A 16 2.07 -10.71 -6.09
C LEU A 16 1.50 -12.03 -5.55
N GLN A 17 2.38 -12.99 -5.33
CA GLN A 17 2.02 -14.26 -4.69
C GLN A 17 2.02 -14.05 -3.17
N LEU A 18 0.83 -14.03 -2.57
CA LEU A 18 0.65 -14.10 -1.11
C LEU A 18 0.45 -15.55 -0.69
N ALA A 19 0.59 -15.82 0.61
CA ALA A 19 0.57 -17.19 1.16
C ALA A 19 -0.63 -18.03 0.69
N GLU A 20 -1.81 -17.41 0.59
CA GLU A 20 -3.05 -18.10 0.23
C GLU A 20 -3.63 -17.68 -1.12
N ASN A 21 -3.17 -16.56 -1.71
CA ASN A 21 -3.80 -15.95 -2.89
C ASN A 21 -2.79 -15.31 -3.84
N SER A 22 -3.13 -15.27 -5.14
CA SER A 22 -2.41 -14.48 -6.14
C SER A 22 -3.12 -13.16 -6.35
N LEU A 23 -2.43 -12.04 -6.14
CA LEU A 23 -2.98 -10.71 -6.40
C LEU A 23 -2.25 -10.05 -7.57
N LEU A 24 -2.94 -9.19 -8.28
CA LEU A 24 -2.35 -8.21 -9.17
C LEU A 24 -2.15 -6.92 -8.39
N ALA A 25 -0.95 -6.37 -8.40
CA ALA A 25 -0.65 -5.11 -7.76
C ALA A 25 0.12 -4.19 -8.70
N LYS A 26 -0.13 -2.90 -8.59
CA LYS A 26 0.73 -1.86 -9.15
C LYS A 26 0.93 -0.77 -8.12
N VAL A 27 2.14 -0.26 -8.04
CA VAL A 27 2.52 0.70 -7.01
C VAL A 27 3.40 1.78 -7.62
N PHE A 28 3.14 3.02 -7.25
CA PHE A 28 3.96 4.16 -7.64
C PHE A 28 4.32 4.96 -6.41
N ILE A 29 5.62 5.00 -6.11
CA ILE A 29 6.17 5.58 -4.89
C ILE A 29 6.97 6.82 -5.27
N THR A 30 6.70 7.92 -4.56
CA THR A 30 7.40 9.20 -4.73
C THR A 30 7.86 9.73 -3.38
N LYS A 31 8.63 10.83 -3.39
CA LYS A 31 9.05 11.51 -2.15
C LYS A 31 7.89 12.11 -1.35
N GLN A 32 6.73 12.32 -1.99
CA GLN A 32 5.55 12.96 -1.39
C GLN A 32 4.53 11.94 -0.89
N GLY A 33 4.69 10.65 -1.22
CA GLY A 33 3.73 9.62 -0.87
C GLY A 33 3.77 8.46 -1.86
N TYR A 34 2.79 7.57 -1.76
CA TYR A 34 2.60 6.48 -2.71
C TYR A 34 1.14 6.30 -3.08
N ALA A 35 0.92 5.74 -4.26
CA ALA A 35 -0.36 5.22 -4.69
C ALA A 35 -0.19 3.73 -5.00
N LEU A 36 -1.15 2.92 -4.56
CA LEU A 36 -1.15 1.47 -4.66
C LEU A 36 -2.53 1.02 -5.14
N LEU A 37 -2.54 0.18 -6.15
CA LEU A 37 -3.72 -0.55 -6.59
C LEU A 37 -3.44 -2.04 -6.45
N VAL A 38 -4.32 -2.74 -5.76
CA VAL A 38 -4.28 -4.19 -5.58
C VAL A 38 -5.61 -4.77 -6.06
N SER A 39 -5.57 -5.90 -6.75
CA SER A 39 -6.76 -6.61 -7.21
C SER A 39 -6.56 -8.11 -7.07
N ASP A 40 -7.61 -8.78 -6.60
CA ASP A 40 -7.72 -10.24 -6.56
C ASP A 40 -8.51 -10.79 -7.76
N LEU A 41 -8.67 -10.00 -8.82
CA LEU A 41 -9.53 -10.25 -9.98
C LEU A 41 -11.04 -10.18 -9.71
N GLN A 42 -11.48 -10.10 -8.45
CA GLN A 42 -12.89 -9.93 -8.07
C GLN A 42 -13.19 -8.52 -7.59
N GLN A 43 -12.27 -7.95 -6.83
CA GLN A 43 -12.30 -6.63 -6.24
C GLN A 43 -11.00 -5.89 -6.54
N VAL A 44 -11.08 -4.57 -6.42
CA VAL A 44 -9.94 -3.68 -6.61
C VAL A 44 -9.89 -2.75 -5.40
N TRP A 45 -8.76 -2.78 -4.69
CA TRP A 45 -8.47 -1.90 -3.58
C TRP A 45 -7.52 -0.81 -4.05
N HIS A 46 -7.91 0.43 -3.81
CA HIS A 46 -7.10 1.61 -4.08
C HIS A 46 -6.68 2.23 -2.76
N GLU A 47 -5.38 2.42 -2.58
CA GLU A 47 -4.83 3.14 -1.44
C GLU A 47 -3.85 4.22 -1.92
N GLN A 48 -4.05 5.43 -1.44
CA GLN A 48 -3.16 6.56 -1.69
C GLN A 48 -2.79 7.20 -0.36
N VAL A 49 -1.49 7.37 -0.12
CA VAL A 49 -0.97 7.81 1.17
C VAL A 49 0.04 8.93 0.94
N ASP A 50 -0.22 10.09 1.54
CA ASP A 50 0.70 11.22 1.57
C ASP A 50 1.74 11.05 2.69
N THR A 51 2.91 11.68 2.56
CA THR A 51 3.97 11.75 3.60
C THR A 51 3.49 12.03 5.02
N SER A 52 2.42 12.82 5.18
CA SER A 52 1.80 13.08 6.48
C SER A 52 1.21 11.81 7.11
N VAL A 53 0.57 10.97 6.30
CA VAL A 53 -0.04 9.70 6.71
C VAL A 53 1.02 8.60 6.83
N VAL A 54 2.09 8.61 6.03
CA VAL A 54 3.25 7.70 6.20
C VAL A 54 3.90 7.89 7.56
N SER A 55 4.10 9.14 8.00
CA SER A 55 4.67 9.44 9.33
C SER A 55 3.73 9.06 10.48
N GLN A 56 2.41 9.24 10.31
CA GLN A 56 1.42 8.80 11.30
C GLN A 56 1.28 7.27 11.35
N ARG A 57 1.26 6.59 10.20
CA ARG A 57 1.20 5.12 10.10
C ARG A 57 2.49 4.44 10.52
N ALA A 58 3.66 5.05 10.31
CA ALA A 58 4.92 4.53 10.85
C ALA A 58 4.94 4.54 12.39
N LYS A 59 4.37 5.60 13.00
CA LYS A 59 4.15 5.63 14.45
C LYS A 59 3.14 4.58 14.89
N LEU A 60 2.01 4.43 14.18
CA LEU A 60 1.00 3.41 14.50
C LEU A 60 1.51 1.98 14.27
N SER A 61 2.36 1.74 13.27
CA SER A 61 2.95 0.42 13.00
C SER A 61 3.91 0.00 14.12
N SER A 62 4.70 0.93 14.69
CA SER A 62 5.44 0.67 15.93
C SER A 62 4.53 0.41 17.13
N VAL A 63 3.41 1.12 17.25
CA VAL A 63 2.48 0.95 18.38
C VAL A 63 1.68 -0.35 18.28
N ILE A 64 1.16 -0.71 17.10
CA ILE A 64 0.40 -1.95 16.84
C ILE A 64 1.28 -3.19 17.09
N TRP A 65 2.58 -3.11 16.79
CA TRP A 65 3.51 -4.19 17.14
C TRP A 65 3.66 -4.38 18.66
N ILE A 66 3.69 -3.29 19.44
CA ILE A 66 3.84 -3.35 20.92
C ILE A 66 2.59 -3.93 21.60
N ILE A 67 1.38 -3.52 21.17
CA ILE A 67 0.12 -4.07 21.75
C ILE A 67 -0.06 -5.55 21.41
N SER A 68 0.38 -5.99 20.23
CA SER A 68 0.31 -7.40 19.84
C SER A 68 1.35 -8.26 20.55
N PHE A 69 2.47 -7.68 21.00
CA PHE A 69 3.50 -8.38 21.78
C PHE A 69 3.19 -8.41 23.29
N ALA A 70 2.43 -7.43 23.80
CA ALA A 70 2.00 -7.40 25.20
C ALA A 70 0.82 -8.34 25.51
N HIS A 71 0.21 -8.92 24.48
CA HIS A 71 -0.84 -9.94 24.58
C HIS A 71 -0.31 -11.32 24.10
N CYS A 72 0.98 -11.58 24.34
CA CYS A 72 1.63 -12.87 24.24
C CYS A 72 2.35 -13.20 25.56
#